data_AF-A0A451AGH2-F1
#
_entry.id   AF-A0A451AGH2-F1
#
_cell.length_a   1.000
_cell.length_b   1.000
_cell.length_c   1.000
_cell.angle_alpha   90.00
_cell.angle_beta   90.00
_cell.angle_gamma   90.00
#
_symmetry.space_group_name_H-M   'P 1'
#
loop_
_entity.id
_entity.type
_entity.pdbx_description
1 polymer ?
#
loop_
_entity_poly.entity_id
_entity_poly.type
_entity_poly.pdbx_seq_one_letter_code
_entity_poly.pdbx_strand_id
1 'polypeptide(L)' 'MNDEIMTDLHGIKDAISEEFHFDMRALFEDIKRGEAELRATGVRLVPPPADPEKTTYTTLQRTRFARR' A
#
# COMPACT_ATOMS: atom_id res chain seq x y z
N MET A 1 -6.98 4.71 -14.59
CA MET A 1 -5.53 4.47 -14.62
C MET A 1 -5.01 5.14 -15.87
N ASN A 2 -4.21 6.20 -15.73
CA ASN A 2 -3.60 6.93 -16.85
C ASN A 2 -2.11 6.58 -16.93
N ASP A 3 -1.50 6.65 -18.10
CA ASP A 3 -0.10 6.21 -18.29
C ASP A 3 0.89 7.08 -17.50
N GLU A 4 0.56 8.36 -17.31
CA GLU A 4 1.29 9.28 -16.45
C GLU A 4 1.34 8.79 -14.99
N ILE A 5 0.18 8.38 -14.44
CA ILE A 5 0.07 7.84 -13.09
C ILE A 5 0.88 6.54 -12.97
N MET A 6 0.89 5.70 -14.01
CA MET A 6 1.68 4.46 -13.99
C MET A 6 3.18 4.74 -13.99
N THR A 7 3.61 5.76 -14.72
CA THR A 7 5.02 6.18 -14.79
C THR A 7 5.50 6.68 -13.43
N ASP A 8 4.71 7.52 -12.77
CA ASP A 8 5.02 8.02 -11.43
C ASP A 8 5.10 6.89 -10.41
N LEU A 9 4.13 5.97 -10.43
CA LEU A 9 4.13 4.79 -9.55
C LEU A 9 5.35 3.91 -9.75
N HIS A 10 5.78 3.68 -11.00
CA HIS A 10 7.00 2.93 -11.28
C HIS A 10 8.24 3.66 -10.77
N GLY A 11 8.33 4.97 -10.98
CA GLY A 11 9.44 5.78 -10.46
C GLY A 11 9.56 5.71 -8.94
N ILE A 12 8.44 5.82 -8.22
CA ILE A 12 8.40 5.68 -6.76
C ILE A 12 8.82 4.27 -6.33
N LYS A 13 8.30 3.24 -6.99
CA LYS A 13 8.63 1.84 -6.68
C LYS A 13 10.12 1.56 -6.89
N ASP A 14 10.70 2.07 -7.97
CA ASP A 14 12.10 1.84 -8.30
C ASP A 14 13.01 2.61 -7.32
N ALA A 15 12.66 3.85 -6.95
CA ALA A 15 13.39 4.62 -5.93
C ALA A 15 13.41 3.92 -4.56
N ILE A 16 12.26 3.41 -4.10
CA ILE A 16 12.18 2.63 -2.85
C ILE A 16 13.00 1.35 -2.98
N SER A 17 12.94 0.68 -4.12
CA SER A 17 13.70 -0.56 -4.34
C SER A 17 15.21 -0.31 -4.28
N GLU A 18 15.69 0.81 -4.82
CA GLU A 18 17.09 1.20 -4.78
C GLU A 18 17.54 1.60 -3.36
N GLU A 19 16.73 2.40 -2.65
CA GLU A 19 16.99 2.84 -1.27
C GLU A 19 17.20 1.65 -0.32
N PHE A 20 16.40 0.60 -0.48
CA PHE A 20 16.46 -0.60 0.35
C PHE A 20 17.32 -1.72 -0.26
N HIS A 21 18.08 -1.43 -1.33
CA HIS A 21 18.91 -2.42 -2.04
C HIS A 21 18.16 -3.71 -2.43
N PHE A 22 16.90 -3.57 -2.80
CA PHE A 22 15.98 -4.67 -3.10
C PHE A 22 15.76 -5.64 -1.92
N ASP A 23 16.12 -5.25 -0.69
CA ASP A 23 15.87 -6.03 0.52
C ASP A 23 14.47 -5.71 1.09
N MET A 24 13.54 -6.60 0.73
CA MET A 24 12.15 -6.53 1.19
C MET A 24 12.01 -6.67 2.72
N ARG A 25 12.97 -7.31 3.40
CA ARG A 25 12.92 -7.44 4.87
C ARG A 25 13.29 -6.12 5.52
N ALA A 26 14.33 -5.45 5.02
CA ALA A 26 14.74 -4.14 5.51
C ALA A 26 13.60 -3.11 5.34
N LEU A 27 12.91 -3.12 4.19
CA LEU A 27 11.74 -2.28 3.95
C LEU A 27 10.60 -2.59 4.93
N PHE A 28 10.32 -3.86 5.19
CA PHE A 28 9.26 -4.26 6.11
C PHE A 28 9.51 -3.78 7.55
N GLU A 29 10.74 -3.91 8.03
CA GLU A 29 11.13 -3.43 9.37
C GLU A 29 11.05 -1.90 9.49
N ASP A 30 11.41 -1.18 8.42
CA ASP A 30 11.27 0.28 8.37
C ASP A 30 9.79 0.71 8.44
N ILE A 31 8.91 0.05 7.67
CA ILE A 31 7.46 0.28 7.74
C ILE A 31 6.93 0.04 9.16
N LYS A 32 7.38 -1.02 9.83
CA LYS A 32 6.98 -1.33 11.21
C LYS A 32 7.40 -0.25 12.21
N ARG A 33 8.60 0.31 12.03
CA ARG A 33 9.08 1.44 12.82
C ARG A 33 8.22 2.68 12.60
N GLY A 34 7.95 3.03 11.34
CA GLY A 34 7.09 4.16 10.99
C GLY A 34 5.65 4.01 11.52
N GLU A 35 5.08 2.80 11.46
CA GLU A 35 3.79 2.50 12.09
C GLU A 35 3.82 2.75 13.61
N ALA A 36 4.88 2.36 14.30
CA ALA A 36 5.01 2.60 15.74
C ALA A 36 5.06 4.11 16.07
N GLU A 37 5.79 4.89 15.28
CA GLU A 37 5.89 6.35 15.43
C GLU A 37 4.55 7.06 15.15
N LEU A 38 3.85 6.65 14.09
CA LEU A 38 2.51 7.16 13.77
C LEU A 38 1.50 6.84 14.87
N ARG A 39 1.58 5.62 15.42
CA ARG A 39 0.74 5.25 16.56
C ARG A 39 1.05 6.07 17.81
N ALA A 40 2.33 6.36 18.05
CA ALA A 40 2.76 7.20 19.18
C ALA A 40 2.29 8.66 19.03
N THR A 41 2.23 9.18 17.81
CA THR A 41 1.69 10.52 17.51
C THR A 41 0.15 10.58 17.48
N GLY A 42 -0.52 9.46 17.74
CA GLY A 42 -1.98 9.38 17.82
C GLY A 42 -2.68 9.21 16.46
N VAL A 43 -1.92 8.93 15.39
CA VAL A 43 -2.50 8.66 14.06
C VAL A 43 -3.23 7.33 14.07
N ARG A 44 -4.46 7.33 13.55
CA ARG A 44 -5.25 6.11 13.38
C ARG A 44 -4.73 5.30 12.20
N LEU A 45 -3.95 4.27 12.48
CA LEU A 45 -3.55 3.27 11.50
C LEU A 45 -4.71 2.34 11.17
N VAL A 46 -4.98 2.16 9.88
CA VAL A 46 -5.95 1.17 9.39
C VAL A 46 -5.18 -0.12 9.12
N PRO A 47 -5.44 -1.20 9.88
CA PRO A 47 -4.74 -2.46 9.65
C PRO A 47 -5.13 -3.03 8.28
N PRO A 48 -4.20 -3.73 7.61
CA PRO A 48 -4.57 -4.49 6.42
C PRO A 48 -5.64 -5.54 6.79
N PRO A 49 -6.55 -5.87 5.84
CA PRO A 49 -7.52 -6.92 6.06
C PRO A 49 -6.80 -8.24 6.37
N ALA A 50 -7.26 -8.96 7.40
CA ALA A 50 -6.66 -10.22 7.84
C ALA A 50 -6.73 -11.32 6.77
N ASP A 51 -7.67 -11.18 5.83
CA ASP A 51 -7.84 -12.07 4.69
C ASP A 51 -8.07 -11.20 3.44
N PRO A 52 -7.08 -11.09 2.53
CA PRO A 52 -7.18 -10.25 1.35
C PRO A 52 -8.25 -10.77 0.37
N GLU A 53 -8.48 -12.08 0.33
CA GLU A 53 -9.47 -12.72 -0.55
C GLU A 53 -10.89 -12.53 -0.02
N LYS A 54 -11.06 -12.41 1.31
CA LYS A 54 -12.33 -12.07 1.95
C LYS A 54 -12.56 -10.56 2.12
N THR A 55 -11.90 -9.73 1.33
CA THR A 55 -12.39 -8.35 1.15
C THR A 55 -13.75 -8.43 0.45
N THR A 56 -14.82 -8.49 1.25
CA THR A 56 -16.19 -8.50 0.73
C THR A 56 -16.33 -7.34 -0.22
N TYR A 57 -16.47 -7.63 -1.52
CA TYR A 57 -16.81 -6.62 -2.51
C TYR A 57 -18.10 -5.97 -2.04
N THR A 58 -17.97 -4.78 -1.47
CA THR A 58 -19.13 -3.98 -1.09
C THR A 58 -19.98 -3.80 -2.34
N THR A 59 -21.30 -3.69 -2.19
CA THR A 59 -22.20 -3.45 -3.33
C THR A 59 -21.72 -2.25 -4.18
N LEU A 60 -21.08 -1.28 -3.53
CA LEU A 60 -20.48 -0.09 -4.12
C LEU A 60 -19.21 -0.37 -4.93
N GLN A 61 -18.36 -1.32 -4.52
CA GLN A 61 -17.21 -1.78 -5.29
C GLN A 61 -17.63 -2.63 -6.49
N ARG A 62 -18.63 -3.51 -6.33
CA ARG A 62 -19.17 -4.31 -7.43
C ARG A 62 -19.70 -3.43 -8.55
N THR A 63 -20.52 -2.42 -8.25
CA THR A 63 -21.09 -1.53 -9.28
C THR A 63 -20.04 -0.65 -9.96
N ARG A 64 -18.98 -0.24 -9.25
CA ARG A 64 -17.94 0.64 -9.78
C ARG A 64 -16.94 -0.06 -10.71
N PHE A 65 -16.67 -1.34 -10.48
CA PHE A 65 -15.73 -2.14 -11.29
C PHE A 65 -16.41 -3.15 -12.22
N ALA A 66 -17.74 -3.36 -12.14
CA ALA A 66 -18.49 -4.22 -13.06
C ALA A 66 -18.76 -3.62 -14.45
N ARG A 67 -18.27 -2.41 -14.74
CA ARG A 67 -18.29 -1.88 -16.12
C ARG A 67 -16.88 -1.78 -16.67
N ARG A 68 -16.46 -2.85 -17.34
CA ARG A 68 -15.65 -2.82 -18.55
C ARG A 68 -16.20 -3.86 -19.50
#